data_AF-A0AAE5H2S9-F1
#
_entry.id   AF-A0AAE5H2S9-F1
#
_cell.length_a   1.000
_cell.length_b   1.000
_cell.length_c   1.000
_cell.angle_alpha   90.00
_cell.angle_beta   90.00
_cell.angle_gamma   90.00
#
_symmetry.space_group_name_H-M   'P 1'
#
loop_
_entity.id
_entity.type
_entity.pdbx_description
1 polymer ?
#
loop_
_entity_poly.entity_id
_entity_poly.type
_entity_poly.pdbx_seq_one_letter_code
_entity_poly.pdbx_strand_id
1 'polypeptide(L)'
;MDFSSLVLIEKDKETGFIKKELGSFEVNEGALFVKKLYVLDDIVYMYFDTNKNVEEWEYSAIYDLFNNEVFSEKGFEIEEDLEEYNPTYIIKFNYVDDYDVMKGKIQEVVSIIDNEMNAVFEAIKGKESEYTE
;
A
#
# COMPACT_ATOMS: atom_id res chain seq x y z
N MET A 1 17.11 6.38 -12.16
CA MET A 1 15.75 6.08 -11.69
C MET A 1 15.90 4.74 -11.05
N ASP A 2 15.87 4.71 -9.72
CA ASP A 2 16.16 3.50 -8.97
C ASP A 2 14.87 2.69 -8.91
N PHE A 3 14.88 1.52 -9.55
CA PHE A 3 13.75 0.60 -9.53
C PHE A 3 13.92 -0.37 -8.38
N SER A 4 12.81 -0.65 -7.69
CA SER A 4 12.73 -1.69 -6.66
C SER A 4 12.00 -2.91 -7.21
N SER A 5 12.08 -4.03 -6.50
CA SER A 5 11.42 -5.27 -6.88
C SER A 5 10.49 -5.71 -5.76
N LEU A 6 9.22 -5.96 -6.08
CA LEU A 6 8.26 -6.56 -5.16
C LEU A 6 8.00 -8.01 -5.54
N VAL A 7 8.01 -8.89 -4.54
CA VAL A 7 7.75 -10.33 -4.70
C VAL A 7 6.33 -10.62 -4.24
N LEU A 8 5.52 -11.21 -5.13
CA LEU A 8 4.17 -11.67 -4.82
C LEU A 8 4.23 -13.14 -4.41
N ILE A 9 3.69 -13.45 -3.23
CA ILE A 9 3.67 -14.80 -2.68
C ILE A 9 2.24 -15.29 -2.48
N GLU A 10 1.97 -16.56 -2.74
CA GLU A 10 0.71 -17.22 -2.38
C GLU A 10 0.79 -17.72 -0.94
N LYS A 11 -0.22 -17.43 -0.12
CA LYS A 11 -0.38 -17.99 1.22
C LYS A 11 -1.45 -19.07 1.26
N ASP A 12 -1.21 -20.08 2.09
CA ASP A 12 -2.19 -21.09 2.41
C ASP A 12 -3.26 -20.53 3.35
N LYS A 13 -4.54 -20.78 3.04
CA LYS A 13 -5.68 -20.22 3.79
C LYS A 13 -5.81 -20.80 5.19
N GLU A 14 -5.51 -22.09 5.36
CA GLU A 14 -5.72 -22.78 6.63
C GLU A 14 -4.60 -22.49 7.62
N THR A 15 -3.37 -22.36 7.13
CA THR A 15 -2.17 -22.25 7.97
C THR A 15 -1.54 -20.86 7.96
N GLY A 16 -1.86 -20.01 6.97
CA GLY A 16 -1.24 -18.69 6.78
C GLY A 16 0.20 -18.74 6.28
N PHE A 17 0.75 -19.94 6.04
CA PHE A 17 2.12 -20.12 5.60
C PHE A 17 2.29 -19.82 4.11
N ILE A 18 3.53 -19.47 3.74
CA ILE A 18 3.91 -19.24 2.34
C ILE A 18 3.86 -20.58 1.61
N LYS A 19 3.06 -20.64 0.54
CA LYS A 19 2.92 -21.82 -0.32
C LYS A 19 3.90 -21.80 -1.48
N LYS A 20 3.98 -20.68 -2.21
CA LYS A 20 4.93 -20.45 -3.31
C LYS A 20 5.08 -18.97 -3.64
N GLU A 21 6.17 -18.64 -4.34
CA GLU A 21 6.31 -17.38 -5.05
C GLU A 21 5.50 -17.44 -6.36
N LEU A 22 4.75 -16.37 -6.65
CA LEU A 22 3.96 -16.21 -7.88
C LEU A 22 4.69 -15.37 -8.92
N GLY A 23 5.55 -14.45 -8.48
CA GLY A 23 6.40 -13.67 -9.36
C GLY A 23 7.07 -12.50 -8.67
N SER A 24 8.00 -11.88 -9.40
CA SER A 24 8.69 -10.67 -9.00
C SER A 24 8.46 -9.57 -10.03
N PHE A 25 8.20 -8.36 -9.54
CA PHE A 25 7.74 -7.23 -10.34
C PHE A 25 8.63 -6.02 -10.09
N GLU A 26 9.21 -5.50 -11.17
CA GLU A 26 9.94 -4.23 -11.14
C GLU A 26 8.95 -3.07 -11.00
N VAL A 27 9.18 -2.22 -10.02
CA VAL A 27 8.32 -1.09 -9.64
C VAL A 27 9.17 0.15 -9.33
N ASN A 28 8.53 1.31 -9.22
CA ASN A 28 9.20 2.56 -8.86
C ASN A 28 9.49 2.65 -7.34
N GLU A 29 9.89 3.83 -6.88
CA GLU A 29 10.27 4.12 -5.50
C GLU A 29 9.11 3.97 -4.50
N GLY A 30 7.86 3.97 -4.96
CA GLY A 30 6.69 3.68 -4.13
C GLY A 30 6.75 2.33 -3.40
N ALA A 31 7.59 1.40 -3.89
CA ALA A 31 7.88 0.14 -3.23
C ALA A 31 8.40 0.31 -1.80
N LEU A 32 9.01 1.45 -1.47
CA LEU A 32 9.51 1.76 -0.13
C LEU A 32 8.38 1.79 0.92
N PHE A 33 7.16 2.13 0.52
CA PHE A 33 5.99 2.15 1.39
C PHE A 33 5.38 0.77 1.59
N VAL A 34 5.60 -0.18 0.66
CA VAL A 34 4.99 -1.50 0.69
C VAL A 34 5.64 -2.39 1.75
N LYS A 35 4.84 -2.92 2.68
CA LYS A 35 5.28 -3.80 3.77
C LYS A 35 4.98 -5.27 3.54
N LYS A 36 3.84 -5.58 2.91
CA LYS A 36 3.41 -6.96 2.65
C LYS A 36 2.74 -7.01 1.29
N LEU A 37 3.04 -8.03 0.50
CA LEU A 37 2.38 -8.30 -0.79
C LEU A 37 2.16 -9.80 -0.92
N TYR A 38 0.91 -10.25 -0.92
CA TYR A 38 0.60 -11.68 -1.02
C TYR A 38 -0.79 -11.93 -1.65
N VAL A 39 -1.01 -13.16 -2.10
CA VAL A 39 -2.32 -13.66 -2.54
C VAL A 39 -2.88 -14.61 -1.49
N LEU A 40 -4.16 -14.45 -1.19
CA LEU A 40 -4.96 -15.35 -0.37
C LEU A 40 -6.35 -15.46 -1.01
N ASP A 41 -6.80 -16.69 -1.30
CA ASP A 41 -8.09 -16.96 -1.95
C ASP A 41 -8.33 -16.13 -3.22
N ASP A 42 -7.37 -16.12 -4.14
CA ASP A 42 -7.39 -15.35 -5.40
C ASP A 42 -7.50 -13.83 -5.24
N ILE A 43 -7.35 -13.31 -4.02
CA ILE A 43 -7.27 -11.87 -3.73
C ILE A 43 -5.83 -11.51 -3.38
N VAL A 44 -5.32 -10.48 -4.06
CA VAL A 44 -4.05 -9.83 -3.73
C VAL A 44 -4.29 -8.88 -2.58
N TYR A 45 -3.44 -8.96 -1.56
CA TYR A 45 -3.37 -8.06 -0.43
C TYR A 45 -2.03 -7.32 -0.49
N MET A 46 -2.09 -5.99 -0.55
CA MET A 46 -0.93 -5.12 -0.46
C MET A 46 -1.08 -4.22 0.76
N TYR A 47 -0.17 -4.37 1.73
CA TYR A 47 -0.08 -3.49 2.89
C TYR A 47 0.99 -2.46 2.62
N PHE A 48 0.68 -1.20 2.90
CA PHE A 48 1.66 -0.12 2.87
C PHE A 48 1.47 0.82 4.05
N ASP A 49 2.57 1.45 4.47
CA ASP A 49 2.58 2.43 5.55
C ASP A 49 3.45 3.63 5.18
N THR A 50 3.65 4.53 6.14
CA THR A 50 4.45 5.76 6.03
C THR A 50 5.94 5.57 5.76
N ASN A 51 6.46 4.34 5.82
CA ASN A 51 7.88 3.98 5.76
C ASN A 51 8.78 4.69 6.77
N LYS A 52 8.18 5.34 7.76
CA LYS A 52 8.83 6.01 8.88
C LYS A 52 7.86 6.02 10.04
N ASN A 53 8.39 6.07 11.26
CA ASN A 53 7.53 6.36 12.41
C ASN A 53 7.05 7.81 12.32
N VAL A 54 5.77 8.00 12.61
CA VAL A 54 5.14 9.32 12.63
C VAL A 54 4.68 9.65 14.05
N GLU A 55 4.59 10.94 14.34
CA GLU A 55 4.04 11.42 15.61
C GLU A 55 2.51 11.24 15.66
N GLU A 56 1.91 11.33 16.86
CA GLU A 56 0.47 11.13 17.04
C GLU A 56 -0.38 12.12 16.23
N TRP A 57 0.08 13.37 16.14
CA TRP A 57 -0.59 14.39 15.33
C TRP A 57 -0.46 14.08 13.83
N GLU A 58 0.70 13.59 13.36
CA GLU A 58 0.90 13.18 11.98
C GLU A 58 0.04 11.95 11.65
N TYR A 59 -0.08 10.98 12.56
CA TYR A 59 -0.95 9.82 12.40
C TYR A 59 -2.38 10.25 12.04
N SER A 60 -2.93 11.15 12.86
CA SER A 60 -4.29 11.67 12.67
C SER A 60 -4.42 12.49 11.38
N ALA A 61 -3.46 13.36 11.10
CA ALA A 61 -3.47 14.22 9.92
C ALA A 61 -3.32 13.43 8.61
N ILE A 62 -2.55 12.34 8.62
CA ILE A 62 -2.37 11.48 7.44
C ILE A 62 -3.68 10.78 7.09
N TYR A 63 -4.38 10.18 8.05
CA TYR A 63 -5.68 9.56 7.75
C TYR A 63 -6.74 10.58 7.29
N ASP A 64 -6.74 11.80 7.84
CA ASP A 64 -7.69 12.84 7.43
C ASP A 64 -7.45 13.34 5.99
N LEU A 65 -6.18 13.43 5.57
CA LEU A 65 -5.79 14.09 4.32
C LEU A 65 -5.37 13.13 3.20
N PHE A 66 -5.18 11.85 3.48
CA PHE A 66 -4.81 10.87 2.47
C PHE A 66 -5.99 10.57 1.54
N ASN A 67 -5.75 10.65 0.23
CA ASN A 67 -6.80 10.48 -0.77
C ASN A 67 -7.00 8.99 -1.10
N ASN A 68 -7.93 8.35 -0.39
CA ASN A 68 -8.32 6.96 -0.68
C ASN A 68 -9.10 6.81 -1.99
N GLU A 69 -9.74 7.88 -2.50
CA GLU A 69 -10.65 7.80 -3.65
C GLU A 69 -9.93 7.41 -4.95
N VAL A 70 -8.68 7.85 -5.15
CA VAL A 70 -7.90 7.52 -6.37
C VAL A 70 -7.67 6.03 -6.58
N PHE A 71 -7.65 5.25 -5.50
CA PHE A 71 -7.55 3.78 -5.58
C PHE A 71 -8.86 3.18 -6.07
N SER A 72 -9.98 3.65 -5.51
CA SER A 72 -11.33 3.17 -5.86
C SER A 72 -11.70 3.51 -7.31
N GLU A 73 -11.32 4.69 -7.80
CA GLU A 73 -11.50 5.08 -9.21
C GLU A 73 -10.78 4.14 -10.20
N LYS A 74 -9.70 3.50 -9.74
CA LYS A 74 -8.93 2.51 -10.51
C LYS A 74 -9.40 1.08 -10.30
N GLY A 75 -10.46 0.88 -9.51
CA GLY A 75 -11.06 -0.42 -9.23
C GLY A 75 -10.31 -1.24 -8.18
N PHE A 76 -9.48 -0.58 -7.35
CA PHE A 76 -8.87 -1.18 -6.18
C PHE A 76 -9.74 -0.93 -4.94
N GLU A 77 -9.88 -1.93 -4.09
CA GLU A 77 -10.47 -1.73 -2.76
C GLU A 77 -9.36 -1.29 -1.80
N ILE A 78 -9.62 -0.27 -0.98
CA ILE A 78 -8.67 0.22 0.02
C ILE A 78 -9.37 0.32 1.39
N GLU A 79 -8.67 -0.13 2.43
CA GLU A 79 -9.13 -0.10 3.81
C GLU A 79 -8.01 0.43 4.72
N GLU A 80 -8.40 1.08 5.82
CA GLU A 80 -7.48 1.57 6.85
C GLU A 80 -7.27 0.50 7.92
N ASP A 81 -6.01 0.24 8.29
CA ASP A 81 -5.64 -0.66 9.38
C ASP A 81 -5.31 0.16 10.63
N LEU A 82 -6.34 0.43 11.43
CA LEU A 82 -6.26 1.25 12.64
C LEU A 82 -5.62 0.52 13.83
N GLU A 83 -5.23 -0.75 13.67
CA GLU A 83 -4.56 -1.52 14.72
C GLU A 83 -3.03 -1.34 14.69
N GLU A 84 -2.49 -0.79 13.61
CA GLU A 84 -1.05 -0.58 13.42
C GLU A 84 -0.57 0.74 14.04
N TYR A 85 0.71 0.77 14.44
CA TYR A 85 1.29 1.94 15.12
C TYR A 85 1.40 3.18 14.22
N ASN A 86 1.72 2.96 12.94
CA ASN A 86 1.79 4.01 11.92
C ASN A 86 0.56 3.90 11.01
N PRO A 87 0.16 5.00 10.33
CA PRO A 87 -0.90 4.94 9.34
C PRO A 87 -0.63 3.86 8.31
N THR A 88 -1.52 2.88 8.24
CA THR A 88 -1.37 1.67 7.44
C THR A 88 -2.65 1.42 6.67
N TYR A 89 -2.47 1.02 5.42
CA TYR A 89 -3.58 0.76 4.51
C TYR A 89 -3.43 -0.61 3.89
N ILE A 90 -4.57 -1.22 3.56
CA ILE A 90 -4.68 -2.52 2.93
C ILE A 90 -5.39 -2.34 1.60
N ILE A 91 -4.67 -2.60 0.51
CA ILE A 91 -5.26 -2.62 -0.82
C ILE A 91 -5.60 -4.06 -1.22
N LYS A 92 -6.79 -4.26 -1.75
CA LYS A 92 -7.29 -5.55 -2.23
C LYS A 92 -7.72 -5.48 -3.68
N PHE A 93 -7.35 -6.50 -4.45
CA PHE A 93 -7.82 -6.70 -5.82
C PHE A 93 -7.65 -8.14 -6.29
N ASN A 94 -8.41 -8.54 -7.31
CA ASN A 94 -8.34 -9.90 -7.83
C ASN A 94 -6.97 -10.21 -8.45
N TYR A 95 -6.40 -11.34 -8.05
CA TYR A 95 -5.28 -11.98 -8.71
C TYR A 95 -5.68 -12.41 -10.12
N VAL A 96 -4.74 -12.32 -11.05
CA VAL A 96 -4.90 -12.76 -12.43
C VAL A 96 -3.69 -13.62 -12.78
N ASP A 97 -3.91 -14.82 -13.32
CA ASP A 97 -2.81 -15.71 -13.73
C ASP A 97 -2.23 -15.32 -15.11
N ASP A 98 -2.00 -14.02 -15.29
CA ASP A 98 -1.32 -13.43 -16.44
C ASP A 98 -0.29 -12.43 -15.90
N TYR A 99 0.99 -12.70 -16.20
CA TYR A 99 2.10 -11.95 -15.65
C TYR A 99 2.07 -10.47 -16.05
N ASP A 100 1.76 -10.17 -17.32
CA ASP A 100 1.78 -8.80 -17.83
C ASP A 100 0.61 -7.99 -17.26
N VAL A 101 -0.56 -8.62 -17.11
CA VAL A 101 -1.71 -8.00 -16.44
C VAL A 101 -1.41 -7.73 -14.97
N MET A 102 -0.83 -8.70 -14.25
CA MET A 102 -0.49 -8.52 -12.84
C MET A 102 0.61 -7.48 -12.63
N LYS A 103 1.61 -7.47 -13.50
CA LYS A 103 2.66 -6.45 -13.51
C LYS A 103 2.05 -5.06 -13.67
N GLY A 104 1.15 -4.87 -14.64
CA GLY A 104 0.47 -3.60 -14.85
C GLY A 104 -0.29 -3.12 -13.61
N LYS A 105 -1.08 -4.00 -12.98
CA LYS A 105 -1.82 -3.67 -11.75
C LYS A 105 -0.91 -3.30 -10.58
N ILE A 106 0.15 -4.07 -10.35
CA ILE A 106 1.10 -3.82 -9.27
C ILE A 106 1.85 -2.50 -9.51
N GLN A 107 2.30 -2.25 -10.74
CA GLN A 107 2.97 -0.99 -11.08
C GLN A 107 2.04 0.22 -10.92
N GLU A 108 0.78 0.09 -11.35
CA GLU A 108 -0.22 1.15 -11.20
C GLU A 108 -0.47 1.45 -9.72
N VAL A 109 -0.77 0.44 -8.91
CA VAL A 109 -1.10 0.65 -7.49
C VAL A 109 0.08 1.24 -6.71
N VAL A 110 1.31 0.76 -6.98
CA VAL A 110 2.53 1.28 -6.32
C VAL A 110 2.81 2.72 -6.75
N SER A 111 2.51 3.08 -8.00
CA SER A 111 2.63 4.47 -8.46
C SER A 111 1.63 5.40 -7.79
N ILE A 112 0.41 4.93 -7.53
CA ILE A 112 -0.60 5.70 -6.79
C ILE A 112 -0.13 5.89 -5.34
N ILE A 113 0.33 4.82 -4.68
CA ILE A 113 0.90 4.90 -3.31
C ILE A 113 1.99 5.96 -3.24
N ASP A 114 2.96 5.93 -4.17
CA ASP A 114 4.06 6.91 -4.19
C ASP A 114 3.54 8.35 -4.27
N ASN A 115 2.63 8.61 -5.21
CA ASN A 115 2.09 9.95 -5.42
C ASN A 115 1.30 10.44 -4.21
N GLU A 116 0.39 9.62 -3.68
CA GLU A 116 -0.49 10.03 -2.57
C GLU A 116 0.27 10.14 -1.24
N MET A 117 1.25 9.28 -0.99
CA MET A 117 2.09 9.38 0.22
C MET A 117 2.95 10.63 0.20
N ASN A 118 3.56 10.95 -0.94
CA ASN A 118 4.30 12.20 -1.06
C ASN A 118 3.37 13.42 -0.96
N ALA A 119 2.18 13.36 -1.56
CA ALA A 119 1.20 14.44 -1.47
C ALA A 119 0.73 14.69 -0.03
N VAL A 120 0.39 13.64 0.72
CA VAL A 120 -0.07 13.79 2.12
C VAL A 120 1.06 14.30 3.02
N PHE A 121 2.29 13.82 2.85
CA PHE A 121 3.43 14.33 3.63
C PHE A 121 3.73 15.80 3.38
N GLU A 122 3.48 16.31 2.17
CA GLU A 122 3.53 17.75 1.91
C GLU A 122 2.33 18.48 2.51
N ALA A 123 1.12 17.90 2.42
CA ALA A 123 -0.12 18.51 2.88
C ALA A 123 -0.15 18.72 4.40
N ILE A 124 0.41 17.79 5.19
CA ILE A 124 0.42 17.87 6.67
C ILE A 124 1.40 18.91 7.21
N LYS A 125 2.32 19.45 6.40
CA LYS A 125 3.34 20.40 6.88
C LYS A 125 2.69 21.67 7.42
N GLY A 126 3.04 22.01 8.67
CA GLY A 126 2.53 23.20 9.34
C GLY A 126 1.08 23.08 9.85
N LYS A 127 0.49 21.87 9.79
CA LYS A 127 -0.85 21.60 10.32
C LYS A 127 -0.86 21.05 11.74
N GLU A 128 0.29 20.85 12.38
CA GLU A 128 0.40 20.29 13.74
C GLU A 128 -0.62 20.88 14.73
N SER A 129 -0.77 22.22 14.76
CA SER A 129 -1.72 22.91 15.64
C SER A 129 -3.20 22.61 15.37
N GLU A 130 -3.55 22.05 14.22
CA GLU A 130 -4.92 21.59 13.92
C GLU A 130 -5.22 20.23 14.60
N TYR A 131 -4.17 19.50 15.02
CA TYR A 131 -4.23 18.13 15.54
C TYR A 131 -3.65 17.98 16.95
N THR A 132 -3.06 19.03 17.51
CA THR A 132 -2.59 19.09 18.89
C THR A 132 -3.38 20.16 19.66
N GLU A 133 -4.15 19.75 20.68
CA GLU A 133 -4.75 20.66 21.68
C GLU A 133 -3.74 21.16 22.71
#